data_AF-A0A5N0IGS9-F1
#
_entry.id   AF-A0A5N0IGS9-F1
#
_cell.length_a   1.000
_cell.length_b   1.000
_cell.length_c   1.000
_cell.angle_alpha   90.00
_cell.angle_beta   90.00
_cell.angle_gamma   90.00
#
_symmetry.space_group_name_H-M   'P 1'
#
loop_
_entity.id
_entity.type
_entity.pdbx_description
1 polymer ?
#
loop_
_entity_poly.entity_id
_entity_poly.type
_entity_poly.pdbx_seq_one_letter_code
_entity_poly.pdbx_strand_id
1 'polypeptide(L)'
;MSTGIGRLAGVLVSAPLLLTAATVCGGAARADPDQDERFLALLDEEQIPAADNVPGLIARAHEICRELDDGTSFYTIAREEMNTMYGDNPSLRLVPARVTKTVVRFVAASVDVYCPNHQDMLP
;
A
#
# COMPACT_ATOMS: atom_id res chain seq x y z
N MET A 1 -64.27 9.11 47.97
CA MET A 1 -64.58 7.82 47.31
C MET A 1 -63.48 7.57 46.30
N SER A 2 -62.52 6.71 46.65
CA SER A 2 -61.34 6.44 45.83
C SER A 2 -61.58 5.17 45.02
N THR A 3 -61.48 5.30 43.70
CA THR A 3 -61.75 4.21 42.74
C THR A 3 -60.44 3.66 42.20
N GLY A 4 -60.38 2.34 42.08
CA GLY A 4 -59.17 1.50 42.05
C GLY A 4 -58.27 1.60 40.82
N ILE A 5 -57.03 1.16 41.05
CA ILE A 5 -55.94 1.01 40.08
C ILE A 5 -56.19 -0.26 39.24
N GLY A 6 -56.41 -0.07 37.94
CA GLY A 6 -56.48 -1.15 36.93
C GLY A 6 -55.09 -1.46 36.35
N ARG A 7 -54.74 -2.75 36.28
CA ARG A 7 -53.48 -3.28 35.74
C ARG A 7 -53.50 -3.49 34.22
N LEU A 8 -52.32 -3.27 33.62
CA LEU A 8 -51.63 -4.00 32.52
C LEU A 8 -52.37 -4.43 31.24
N ALA A 9 -51.89 -3.94 30.09
CA ALA A 9 -51.69 -4.65 28.81
C ALA A 9 -50.94 -3.66 27.87
N GLY A 10 -49.84 -3.95 27.18
CA GLY A 10 -49.34 -5.20 26.64
C GLY A 10 -49.64 -5.31 25.15
N VAL A 11 -49.09 -4.41 24.31
CA VAL A 11 -49.14 -4.53 22.84
C VAL A 11 -47.85 -3.98 22.22
N LEU A 12 -46.96 -4.86 21.76
CA LEU A 12 -45.87 -4.55 20.84
C LEU A 12 -46.39 -4.83 19.42
N VAL A 13 -46.64 -3.78 18.63
CA VAL A 13 -46.89 -3.91 17.19
C VAL A 13 -45.58 -3.72 16.47
N SER A 14 -45.04 -4.81 15.93
CA SER A 14 -43.96 -4.81 14.96
C SER A 14 -44.55 -4.70 13.55
N ALA A 15 -44.16 -3.66 12.81
CA ALA A 15 -44.47 -3.52 11.39
C ALA A 15 -43.18 -3.66 10.56
N PRO A 16 -43.16 -4.44 9.46
CA PRO A 16 -41.96 -4.63 8.64
C PRO A 16 -41.76 -3.47 7.66
N LEU A 17 -40.53 -2.94 7.57
CA LEU A 17 -40.09 -2.04 6.51
C LEU A 17 -39.78 -2.85 5.25
N LEU A 18 -40.56 -2.66 4.19
CA LEU A 18 -40.24 -3.19 2.86
C LEU A 18 -39.23 -2.25 2.18
N LEU A 19 -37.97 -2.67 2.07
CA LEU A 19 -36.95 -2.00 1.28
C LEU A 19 -36.93 -2.58 -0.13
N THR A 20 -37.52 -1.85 -1.09
CA THR A 20 -37.32 -2.08 -2.51
C THR A 20 -35.92 -1.60 -2.90
N ALA A 21 -34.99 -2.53 -3.09
CA ALA A 21 -33.68 -2.21 -3.64
C ALA A 21 -33.78 -2.06 -5.17
N ALA A 22 -33.61 -0.83 -5.66
CA ALA A 22 -33.33 -0.57 -7.06
C ALA A 22 -31.90 -1.02 -7.36
N THR A 23 -31.73 -2.10 -8.11
CA THR A 23 -30.43 -2.54 -8.61
C THR A 23 -30.02 -1.63 -9.78
N VAL A 24 -29.16 -0.65 -9.49
CA VAL A 24 -28.44 0.10 -10.52
C VAL A 24 -27.47 -0.85 -11.21
N CYS A 25 -27.62 -0.95 -12.51
CA CYS A 25 -26.76 -1.70 -13.41
C CYS A 25 -25.40 -1.00 -13.56
N GLY A 26 -24.32 -1.77 -13.63
CA GLY A 26 -23.06 -1.31 -14.23
C GLY A 26 -22.03 -0.72 -13.25
N GLY A 27 -21.52 -1.54 -12.34
CA GLY A 27 -20.21 -1.31 -11.74
C GLY A 27 -19.32 -2.48 -12.15
N ALA A 28 -18.40 -2.27 -13.09
CA ALA A 28 -17.23 -3.13 -13.14
C ALA A 28 -16.63 -3.08 -11.72
N ALA A 29 -16.66 -4.20 -11.01
CA ALA A 29 -15.88 -4.34 -9.80
C ALA A 29 -14.46 -4.00 -10.21
N ARG A 30 -13.95 -2.83 -9.83
CA ARG A 30 -12.52 -2.58 -9.84
C ARG A 30 -11.96 -3.62 -8.88
N ALA A 31 -11.48 -4.73 -9.44
CA ALA A 31 -10.54 -5.56 -8.72
C ALA A 31 -9.43 -4.61 -8.27
N ASP A 32 -9.16 -4.59 -6.97
CA ASP A 32 -8.01 -3.88 -6.45
C ASP A 32 -6.79 -4.43 -7.22
N PRO A 33 -6.00 -3.58 -7.90
CA PRO A 33 -4.78 -4.04 -8.56
C PRO A 33 -3.96 -4.88 -7.58
N ASP A 34 -3.36 -5.97 -8.09
CA ASP A 34 -2.45 -6.74 -7.24
C ASP A 34 -1.26 -5.87 -6.78
N GLN A 35 -0.53 -6.32 -5.77
CA GLN A 35 0.53 -5.51 -5.18
C GLN A 35 1.59 -5.12 -6.22
N ASP A 36 1.84 -5.95 -7.23
CA ASP A 36 2.81 -5.68 -8.28
C ASP A 36 2.34 -4.55 -9.20
N GLU A 37 1.08 -4.58 -9.63
CA GLU A 37 0.50 -3.48 -10.42
C GLU A 37 0.52 -2.16 -9.65
N ARG A 38 0.23 -2.18 -8.34
CA ARG A 38 0.31 -0.99 -7.47
C ARG A 38 1.73 -0.46 -7.35
N PHE A 39 2.70 -1.35 -7.16
CA PHE A 39 4.11 -0.98 -7.08
C PHE A 39 4.58 -0.32 -8.38
N LEU A 40 4.26 -0.91 -9.53
CA LEU A 40 4.65 -0.35 -10.83
C LEU A 40 3.98 1.01 -11.10
N ALA A 41 2.72 1.17 -10.72
CA ALA A 41 2.04 2.46 -10.81
C ALA A 41 2.70 3.54 -9.93
N LEU A 42 3.12 3.18 -8.72
CA LEU A 42 3.81 4.10 -7.80
C LEU A 42 5.20 4.50 -8.32
N LEU A 43 5.93 3.58 -8.96
CA LEU A 43 7.22 3.91 -9.58
C LEU A 43 7.07 4.88 -10.75
N ASP A 44 6.03 4.70 -11.58
CA ASP A 44 5.72 5.62 -12.68
C ASP A 44 5.40 7.03 -12.16
N GLU A 45 4.57 7.14 -11.12
CA GLU A 45 4.26 8.41 -10.45
C GLU A 45 5.52 9.09 -9.90
N GLU A 46 6.44 8.33 -9.31
CA GLU A 46 7.71 8.82 -8.78
C GLU A 46 8.77 9.11 -9.85
N GLN A 47 8.43 8.89 -11.13
CA GLN A 47 9.31 9.04 -12.30
C GLN A 47 10.59 8.19 -12.17
N ILE A 48 10.45 7.01 -11.57
CA ILE A 48 11.52 6.01 -11.50
C ILE A 48 11.38 5.16 -12.76
N PRO A 49 12.31 5.26 -13.71
CA PRO A 49 12.21 4.47 -14.94
C PRO A 49 12.19 2.99 -14.56
N ALA A 50 11.18 2.27 -15.04
CA ALA A 50 11.20 0.82 -14.98
C ALA A 50 12.48 0.36 -15.69
N ALA A 51 13.35 -0.32 -14.96
CA ALA A 51 14.51 -0.96 -15.56
C ALA A 51 14.03 -1.90 -16.67
N ASP A 52 14.89 -2.19 -17.66
CA ASP A 52 14.58 -3.11 -18.77
C ASP A 52 14.16 -4.53 -18.32
N ASN A 53 14.25 -4.81 -17.00
CA ASN A 53 13.86 -6.03 -16.33
C ASN A 53 12.86 -5.77 -15.19
N VAL A 54 11.58 -5.58 -15.53
CA VAL A 54 10.49 -5.41 -14.56
C VAL A 54 10.38 -6.58 -13.56
N PRO A 55 10.45 -7.87 -13.96
CA PRO A 55 10.41 -8.97 -13.00
C PRO A 55 11.55 -8.92 -11.96
N GLY A 56 12.75 -8.53 -12.37
CA GLY A 56 13.87 -8.32 -11.46
C GLY A 56 13.66 -7.16 -10.48
N LEU A 57 13.00 -6.10 -10.94
CA LEU A 57 12.65 -4.93 -10.13
C LEU A 57 11.66 -5.30 -9.01
N ILE A 58 10.61 -6.07 -9.35
CA ILE A 58 9.63 -6.59 -8.39
C ILE A 58 10.30 -7.55 -7.40
N ALA A 59 11.14 -8.46 -7.90
CA ALA A 59 11.87 -9.39 -7.04
C ALA A 59 12.77 -8.64 -6.04
N ARG A 60 13.43 -7.56 -6.48
CA ARG A 60 14.23 -6.70 -5.59
C ARG A 60 13.38 -6.01 -4.55
N ALA A 61 12.21 -5.49 -4.91
CA ALA A 61 11.28 -4.86 -3.96
C ALA A 61 10.81 -5.82 -2.86
N HIS A 62 10.54 -7.08 -3.21
CA HIS A 62 10.25 -8.12 -2.21
C HIS A 62 11.45 -8.50 -1.33
N GLU A 63 12.66 -8.54 -1.89
CA GLU A 63 13.90 -8.76 -1.11
C GLU A 63 14.09 -7.67 -0.04
N ILE A 64 13.79 -6.41 -0.37
CA ILE A 64 13.87 -5.31 0.58
C ILE A 64 13.03 -5.58 1.84
N CYS A 65 11.81 -6.12 1.70
CA CYS A 65 11.01 -6.50 2.87
C CYS A 65 11.68 -7.59 3.70
N ARG A 66 12.29 -8.59 3.05
CA ARG A 66 13.01 -9.65 3.76
C ARG A 66 14.22 -9.11 4.52
N GLU A 67 14.98 -8.20 3.91
CA GLU A 67 16.11 -7.54 4.58
C GLU A 67 15.66 -6.71 5.80
N LEU A 68 14.53 -6.02 5.70
CA LEU A 68 13.93 -5.27 6.82
C LEU A 68 13.42 -6.22 7.92
N ASP A 69 12.77 -7.33 7.56
CA ASP A 69 12.35 -8.37 8.50
C ASP A 69 13.55 -8.98 9.26
N ASP A 70 14.70 -9.10 8.58
CA ASP A 70 15.97 -9.55 9.16
C ASP A 70 16.69 -8.47 10.01
N GLY A 71 16.10 -7.27 10.12
CA GLY A 71 16.58 -6.17 10.95
C GLY A 71 17.57 -5.23 10.26
N THR A 72 17.73 -5.31 8.95
CA THR A 72 18.50 -4.33 8.18
C THR A 72 17.78 -2.99 8.20
N SER A 73 18.52 -1.88 8.32
CA SER A 73 17.89 -0.55 8.32
C SER A 73 17.61 -0.05 6.90
N PHE A 74 16.53 0.72 6.73
CA PHE A 74 16.20 1.41 5.48
C PHE A 74 17.41 2.11 4.83
N TYR A 75 18.19 2.83 5.63
CA TYR A 75 19.36 3.58 5.14
C TYR A 75 20.49 2.66 4.65
N THR A 76 20.62 1.47 5.24
CA THR A 76 21.62 0.48 4.79
C THR A 76 21.22 -0.09 3.44
N ILE A 77 19.95 -0.48 3.28
CA ILE A 77 19.39 -0.96 2.01
C ILE A 77 19.53 0.11 0.92
N ALA A 78 19.14 1.36 1.20
CA ALA A 78 19.28 2.46 0.26
C ALA A 78 20.74 2.69 -0.14
N ARG A 79 21.68 2.57 0.79
CA ARG A 79 23.12 2.69 0.48
C ARG A 79 23.63 1.56 -0.41
N GLU A 80 23.20 0.33 -0.16
CA GLU A 80 23.55 -0.81 -1.00
C GLU A 80 23.01 -0.64 -2.42
N GLU A 81 21.76 -0.20 -2.56
CA GLU A 81 21.16 0.03 -3.88
C GLU A 81 21.85 1.16 -4.64
N MET A 82 22.26 2.24 -3.96
CA MET A 82 23.10 3.28 -4.55
C MET A 82 24.45 2.73 -5.03
N ASN A 83 25.08 1.85 -4.24
CA ASN A 83 26.36 1.25 -4.60
C ASN A 83 26.22 0.32 -5.81
N THR A 84 25.12 -0.45 -5.90
CA THR A 84 24.78 -1.26 -7.08
C THR A 84 24.67 -0.37 -8.32
N MET A 85 23.85 0.69 -8.27
CA MET A 85 23.71 1.62 -9.41
C MET A 85 25.04 2.27 -9.82
N TYR A 86 25.90 2.65 -8.87
CA TYR A 86 27.23 3.18 -9.18
C TYR A 86 28.19 2.12 -9.73
N GLY A 87 28.02 0.85 -9.36
CA GLY A 87 28.78 -0.28 -9.90
C GLY A 87 28.40 -0.53 -11.36
N ASP A 88 27.11 -0.53 -11.66
CA ASP A 88 26.57 -0.73 -13.00
C ASP A 88 26.89 0.45 -13.93
N ASN A 89 26.78 1.67 -13.41
CA ASN A 89 27.10 2.89 -14.15
C ASN A 89 27.86 3.91 -13.29
N PRO A 90 29.20 3.89 -13.35
CA PRO A 90 30.05 4.81 -12.58
C PRO A 90 29.80 6.30 -12.87
N SER A 91 29.29 6.65 -14.06
CA SER A 91 28.98 8.05 -14.42
C SER A 91 27.86 8.65 -13.57
N LEU A 92 27.01 7.82 -12.95
CA LEU A 92 25.96 8.27 -12.04
C LEU A 92 26.53 9.01 -10.81
N ARG A 93 27.81 8.81 -10.48
CA ARG A 93 28.52 9.58 -9.44
C ARG A 93 28.58 11.09 -9.71
N LEU A 94 28.33 11.51 -10.96
CA LEU A 94 28.23 12.93 -11.34
C LEU A 94 26.89 13.57 -10.92
N VAL A 95 25.87 12.75 -10.64
CA VAL A 95 24.52 13.20 -10.26
C VAL A 95 24.04 12.53 -8.95
N PRO A 96 24.84 12.54 -7.87
CA PRO A 96 24.61 11.69 -6.70
C PRO A 96 23.29 12.00 -5.99
N ALA A 97 22.90 13.28 -5.90
CA ALA A 97 21.64 13.68 -5.29
C ALA A 97 20.41 13.11 -6.04
N ARG A 98 20.48 12.99 -7.37
CA ARG A 98 19.42 12.37 -8.17
C ARG A 98 19.33 10.88 -7.87
N VAL A 99 20.47 10.19 -7.82
CA VAL A 99 20.54 8.76 -7.51
C VAL A 99 19.98 8.49 -6.11
N THR A 100 20.42 9.23 -5.09
CA THR A 100 19.89 9.11 -3.74
C THR A 100 18.38 9.29 -3.70
N LYS A 101 17.86 10.33 -4.38
CA LYS A 101 16.42 10.57 -4.45
C LYS A 101 15.66 9.40 -5.09
N THR A 102 16.15 8.90 -6.23
CA THR A 102 15.55 7.75 -6.93
C THR A 102 15.56 6.50 -6.06
N VAL A 103 16.68 6.19 -5.42
CA VAL A 103 16.81 5.00 -4.57
C VAL A 103 15.92 5.10 -3.32
N VAL A 104 15.91 6.24 -2.63
CA VAL A 104 15.05 6.43 -1.45
C VAL A 104 13.58 6.24 -1.82
N ARG A 105 13.14 6.79 -2.94
CA ARG A 105 11.77 6.61 -3.43
C ARG A 105 11.47 5.16 -3.79
N PHE A 106 12.41 4.47 -4.43
CA PHE A 106 12.27 3.05 -4.77
C PHE A 106 12.11 2.17 -3.52
N VAL A 107 13.00 2.33 -2.53
CA VAL A 107 12.94 1.57 -1.28
C VAL A 107 11.65 1.93 -0.52
N ALA A 108 11.27 3.21 -0.49
CA ALA A 108 10.02 3.64 0.16
C ALA A 108 8.78 3.05 -0.50
N ALA A 109 8.71 3.05 -1.84
CA ALA A 109 7.62 2.41 -2.59
C ALA A 109 7.55 0.89 -2.32
N SER A 110 8.71 0.25 -2.17
CA SER A 110 8.77 -1.18 -1.83
C SER A 110 8.17 -1.43 -0.45
N VAL A 111 8.53 -0.60 0.53
CA VAL A 111 7.98 -0.67 1.90
C VAL A 111 6.48 -0.40 1.92
N ASP A 112 6.02 0.63 1.23
CA ASP A 112 4.61 1.02 1.21
C ASP A 112 3.71 -0.09 0.66
N VAL A 113 4.16 -0.78 -0.38
CA VAL A 113 3.36 -1.79 -1.08
C VAL A 113 3.52 -3.19 -0.49
N TYR A 114 4.74 -3.58 -0.14
CA TYR A 114 5.06 -4.97 0.22
C TYR A 114 5.39 -5.18 1.70
N CYS A 115 5.78 -4.15 2.46
CA CYS A 115 6.24 -4.28 3.84
C CYS A 115 5.35 -3.47 4.83
N PRO A 116 4.06 -3.80 5.00
CA PRO A 116 3.13 -2.97 5.78
C PRO A 116 3.51 -2.78 7.26
N ASN A 117 4.31 -3.69 7.83
CA ASN A 117 4.77 -3.61 9.21
C ASN A 117 6.01 -2.72 9.41
N HIS A 118 6.63 -2.21 8.34
CA HIS A 118 7.88 -1.42 8.39
C HIS A 118 7.69 0.03 7.92
N GLN A 119 6.44 0.50 7.82
CA GLN A 119 6.14 1.86 7.39
C GLN A 119 6.69 2.94 8.35
N ASP A 120 6.88 2.60 9.63
CA ASP A 120 7.49 3.47 10.64
C ASP A 120 9.00 3.72 10.42
N MET A 121 9.63 2.95 9.52
CA MET A 121 11.04 3.10 9.16
C MET A 121 11.27 4.00 7.94
N LEU A 122 10.19 4.49 7.32
CA LEU A 122 10.26 5.43 6.21
C LEU A 122 10.77 6.81 6.67
N PRO A 123 11.57 7.52 5.84
CA PRO A 123 12.10 8.84 6.15
C PRO A 123 11.08 9.98 5.99
#